data_AF-A0A562L2Q6-F1
#
_entry.id   AF-A0A562L2Q6-F1
#
_cell.length_a   1.000
_cell.length_b   1.000
_cell.length_c   1.000
_cell.angle_alpha   90.00
_cell.angle_beta   90.00
_cell.angle_gamma   90.00
#
_symmetry.space_group_name_H-M   'P 1'
#
loop_
_entity.id
_entity.type
_entity.pdbx_description
1 polymer ?
#
loop_
_entity_poly.entity_id
_entity_poly.type
_entity_poly.pdbx_seq_one_letter_code
_entity_poly.pdbx_strand_id
1 'polypeptide(L)' 'MNEHSNIVPLRQPDEIDDPLTNILRSGARQLLAQAVEMEAEAFLAAMKGLKLPDGRDRLVRHGHGPVR' A
#
# COMPACT_ATOMS: atom_id res chain seq x y z
N MET A 1 -7.53 46.56 -13.41
CA MET A 1 -6.15 46.28 -12.97
C MET A 1 -6.12 44.81 -12.59
N ASN A 2 -5.53 43.95 -13.42
CA ASN A 2 -5.49 42.51 -13.16
C ASN A 2 -4.41 42.22 -12.12
N GLU A 3 -4.82 42.02 -10.87
CA GLU A 3 -3.92 41.56 -9.81
C GLU A 3 -3.69 40.05 -9.97
N HIS A 4 -2.57 39.68 -10.56
CA HIS A 4 -2.10 38.31 -10.57
C HIS A 4 -1.39 38.02 -9.24
N SER A 5 -2.12 37.47 -8.28
CA SER A 5 -1.55 36.99 -7.03
C SER A 5 -0.85 35.65 -7.25
N ASN A 6 0.45 35.57 -6.93
CA ASN A 6 1.25 34.33 -6.95
C ASN A 6 1.06 33.49 -5.66
N ILE A 7 0.05 33.79 -4.85
CA ILE A 7 -0.19 33.10 -3.59
C ILE A 7 -0.91 31.79 -3.90
N VAL A 8 -0.18 30.67 -3.78
CA VAL A 8 -0.73 29.31 -3.85
C VAL A 8 -0.89 28.79 -2.43
N PRO A 9 -2.08 28.32 -2.02
CA PRO A 9 -2.28 27.77 -0.68
C PRO A 9 -1.46 26.49 -0.49
N LEU A 10 -0.78 26.38 0.65
CA LEU A 10 -0.06 25.16 1.04
C LEU A 10 -1.09 24.09 1.42
N ARG A 11 -1.34 23.13 0.51
CA ARG A 11 -2.28 22.03 0.74
C ARG A 11 -1.64 20.92 1.57
N GLN A 12 -2.40 20.38 2.51
CA GLN A 12 -1.97 19.19 3.25
C GLN A 12 -1.91 17.98 2.28
N PRO A 13 -1.00 17.02 2.48
CA PRO A 13 -0.86 15.86 1.59
C PRO A 13 -2.12 15.00 1.42
N ASP A 14 -3.05 15.09 2.38
CA ASP A 14 -4.33 14.39 2.42
C ASP A 14 -5.50 15.23 1.91
N GLU A 15 -5.29 16.54 1.68
CA GLU A 15 -6.30 17.47 1.20
C GLU A 15 -6.22 17.57 -0.33
N ILE A 16 -6.73 16.53 -0.99
CA ILE A 16 -6.79 16.46 -2.45
C ILE A 16 -8.19 16.85 -2.91
N ASP A 17 -8.28 18.09 -3.39
CA ASP A 17 -9.51 18.67 -3.95
C ASP A 17 -9.55 18.53 -5.49
N ASP A 18 -9.19 17.35 -5.99
CA ASP A 18 -9.33 16.95 -7.39
C ASP A 18 -9.84 15.50 -7.48
N PRO A 19 -11.06 15.27 -8.02
CA PRO A 19 -11.64 13.95 -8.18
C PRO A 19 -10.75 12.97 -8.96
N LEU A 20 -10.02 13.43 -9.97
CA LEU A 20 -9.18 12.55 -10.81
C LEU A 20 -7.97 12.04 -10.03
N THR A 21 -7.26 12.91 -9.32
CA THR A 21 -6.15 12.54 -8.45
C THR A 21 -6.60 11.61 -7.34
N ASN A 22 -7.80 11.80 -6.79
CA ASN A 22 -8.37 10.89 -5.80
C ASN A 22 -8.57 9.48 -6.37
N ILE A 23 -9.15 9.36 -7.56
CA ILE A 23 -9.34 8.06 -8.24
C ILE A 23 -8.00 7.39 -8.53
N LEU A 24 -7.02 8.15 -9.04
CA LEU A 24 -5.69 7.61 -9.34
C LEU A 24 -4.98 7.14 -8.06
N ARG A 25 -5.06 7.91 -6.97
CA ARG A 25 -4.47 7.54 -5.68
C ARG A 25 -5.14 6.30 -5.09
N SER A 26 -6.46 6.22 -5.12
CA SER A 26 -7.18 5.03 -4.61
C SER A 26 -6.85 3.80 -5.43
N GLY A 27 -6.84 3.91 -6.77
CA GLY A 27 -6.50 2.82 -7.67
C GLY A 27 -5.05 2.35 -7.47
N ALA A 28 -4.10 3.28 -7.36
CA ALA A 28 -2.70 2.95 -7.07
C ALA A 28 -2.54 2.23 -5.72
N ARG A 29 -3.24 2.69 -4.67
CA ARG A 29 -3.25 2.01 -3.36
C ARG A 29 -3.79 0.57 -3.46
N GLN A 30 -4.85 0.36 -4.23
CA GLN A 30 -5.42 -0.98 -4.44
C GLN A 30 -4.46 -1.90 -5.20
N LEU A 31 -3.82 -1.40 -6.27
CA LEU A 31 -2.84 -2.18 -7.04
C LEU A 31 -1.62 -2.55 -6.19
N LEU A 32 -1.11 -1.60 -5.38
CA LEU A 32 0.00 -1.87 -4.47
C LEU A 32 -0.39 -2.90 -3.40
N ALA A 33 -1.59 -2.80 -2.83
CA ALA A 33 -2.08 -3.78 -1.87
C ALA A 33 -2.11 -5.19 -2.50
N GLN A 34 -2.68 -5.33 -3.69
CA GLN A 34 -2.71 -6.61 -4.41
C GLN A 34 -1.30 -7.14 -4.71
N ALA A 35 -0.38 -6.28 -5.16
CA ALA A 35 1.00 -6.67 -5.45
C ALA A 35 1.71 -7.20 -4.19
N VAL A 36 1.56 -6.52 -3.06
CA VAL A 36 2.11 -6.96 -1.76
C VAL A 36 1.52 -8.29 -1.32
N GLU A 37 0.20 -8.49 -1.50
CA GLU A 37 -0.43 -9.78 -1.19
C GLU A 37 0.14 -10.92 -2.03
N MET A 38 0.28 -10.72 -3.34
CA MET A 38 0.87 -11.72 -4.24
C MET A 38 2.33 -12.02 -3.89
N GLU A 39 3.13 -11.00 -3.57
CA GLU A 39 4.52 -11.17 -3.19
C GLU A 39 4.66 -11.98 -1.89
N ALA A 40 3.83 -11.67 -0.89
CA ALA A 40 3.83 -12.39 0.38
C ALA A 40 3.42 -13.87 0.21
N GLU A 41 2.44 -14.15 -0.65
CA GLU A 41 2.04 -15.53 -0.98
C GLU A 41 3.20 -16.28 -1.68
N ALA A 42 3.80 -15.66 -2.69
CA ALA A 42 4.94 -16.24 -3.42
C ALA A 42 6.12 -16.52 -2.49
N PHE A 43 6.41 -15.60 -1.56
CA PHE A 43 7.46 -15.77 -0.57
C PHE A 43 7.20 -16.96 0.36
N LEU A 44 5.99 -17.09 0.91
CA LEU A 44 5.63 -18.22 1.76
C LEU A 44 5.66 -19.55 0.99
N ALA A 45 5.21 -19.55 -0.26
CA ALA A 45 5.28 -20.73 -1.12
C ALA A 45 6.73 -21.18 -1.34
N ALA A 46 7.64 -20.25 -1.61
CA ALA A 46 9.07 -20.53 -1.75
C ALA A 46 9.70 -21.11 -0.46
N MET A 47 9.16 -20.76 0.71
CA MET A 47 9.66 -21.21 2.01
C MET A 47 8.98 -22.47 2.55
N LYS A 48 8.01 -23.07 1.84
CA LYS A 48 7.26 -24.25 2.32
C LYS A 48 8.12 -25.46 2.72
N GLY A 49 9.32 -25.59 2.13
CA GLY A 49 10.25 -26.66 2.49
C GLY A 49 10.94 -26.45 3.84
N LEU A 50 10.94 -25.23 4.37
CA LEU A 50 11.53 -24.92 5.67
C LEU A 50 10.57 -25.29 6.80
N LYS A 51 10.90 -26.40 7.48
CA LYS A 51 10.14 -26.89 8.63
C LYS A 51 10.92 -26.74 9.93
N LEU A 52 10.19 -26.69 11.03
CA LEU A 52 10.71 -26.91 12.37
C LEU A 52 10.90 -28.42 12.62
N PRO A 53 11.68 -28.83 13.64
CA PRO A 53 11.86 -30.24 13.99
C PRO A 53 10.56 -30.99 14.30
N ASP A 54 9.51 -30.27 14.70
CA ASP A 54 8.17 -30.79 14.97
C ASP A 54 7.26 -30.83 13.72
N GLY A 55 7.80 -30.51 12.53
CA GLY A 55 7.11 -30.59 11.24
C GLY A 55 6.26 -29.36 10.87
N ARG A 56 6.16 -28.34 11.73
CA ARG A 56 5.43 -27.10 11.43
C ARG A 56 6.20 -26.24 10.43
N ASP A 57 5.48 -25.38 9.71
CA ASP A 57 6.10 -24.35 8.88
C ASP A 57 6.99 -23.44 9.73
N ARG A 58 8.20 -23.17 9.25
CA ARG A 58 9.12 -22.25 9.92
C ARG A 58 8.69 -20.79 9.78
N LEU A 59 7.96 -20.46 8.71
CA LEU A 59 7.46 -19.11 8.42
C LEU A 59 5.94 -19.15 8.20
N VAL A 60 5.24 -18.18 8.77
CA VAL A 60 3.79 -18.00 8.65
C VAL A 60 3.46 -16.52 8.48
N ARG A 61 2.32 -16.23 7.84
CA ARG A 61 1.80 -14.86 7.73
C ARG A 61 1.01 -14.48 8.99
N HIS A 62 1.33 -13.34 9.59
CA HIS A 62 0.68 -12.83 10.81
C HIS A 62 -0.52 -11.89 10.54
N GLY A 63 -1.20 -12.04 9.40
CA GLY A 63 -2.31 -11.17 9.00
C GLY A 63 -1.84 -9.81 8.49
N HIS A 64 -2.70 -8.79 8.60
CA HIS A 64 -2.45 -7.43 8.12
C HIS A 64 -2.07 -6.50 9.28
N GLY A 65 -1.22 -5.50 8.99
CA GLY A 65 -0.91 -4.44 9.94
C GLY A 65 -2.10 -3.49 10.19
N PRO A 66 -1.95 -2.53 11.11
CA PRO A 66 -2.98 -1.54 11.39
C PRO A 66 -3.31 -0.71 10.14
N VAL A 67 -4.60 -0.45 9.92
CA VAL A 67 -5.08 0.45 8.87
C VAL A 67 -4.59 1.87 9.21
N ARG A 68 -3.99 2.54 8.23
CA ARG A 68 -3.58 3.94 8.30
C ARG A 68 -4.49 4.83 7.48
#